data_AF-A0A8J9UKA0-F1
#
_entry.id   AF-A0A8J9UKA0-F1
#
_cell.length_a   1.000
_cell.length_b   1.000
_cell.length_c   1.000
_cell.angle_alpha   90.00
_cell.angle_beta   90.00
_cell.angle_gamma   90.00
#
_symmetry.space_group_name_H-M   'P 1'
#
loop_
_entity.id
_entity.type
_entity.pdbx_description
1 polymer ?
#
loop_
_entity_poly.entity_id
_entity_poly.type
_entity_poly.pdbx_seq_one_letter_code
_entity_poly.pdbx_strand_id
1 'polypeptide(L)'
;MEITRKNFNEELENITKNIKLSCFVGFDAEFTAILAGECFKHRLFDSNKDRYDRMKNEVSKMIMTQVGLTMFQYDRNRDDYVAVGYTFHLCPQVFGDIDQSFIFQASTLNFLCKHNFNFNKFTYEGLPYLSKAEENHIRQQLKNKTLFDNLINTMEMAGEKKLQEYCSKVSKWITDDEEDTLYLDVENPVMRYIVHNEVRQRFPNVLTTNSLGPYIQR
;
A
#
# COMPACT_ATOMS: atom_id res chain seq x y z
N MET A 1 10.85 0.08 15.73
CA MET A 1 9.40 -0.23 15.77
C MET A 1 8.98 -0.83 14.45
N GLU A 2 8.14 -1.86 14.49
CA GLU A 2 7.65 -2.55 13.30
C GLU A 2 6.40 -1.83 12.78
N ILE A 3 6.42 -1.40 11.53
CA ILE A 3 5.34 -0.65 10.89
C ILE A 3 4.68 -1.53 9.83
N THR A 4 3.37 -1.71 9.97
CA THR A 4 2.51 -2.51 9.11
C THR A 4 1.24 -1.71 8.80
N ARG A 5 0.36 -2.23 7.93
CA ARG A 5 -0.91 -1.56 7.61
C ARG A 5 -1.80 -1.31 8.84
N LYS A 6 -1.58 -2.03 9.94
CA LYS A 6 -2.38 -1.93 11.17
C LYS A 6 -2.07 -0.66 11.97
N ASN A 7 -0.81 -0.24 12.01
CA ASN A 7 -0.36 0.88 12.86
C ASN A 7 0.22 2.07 12.08
N PHE A 8 0.40 1.96 10.76
CA PHE A 8 1.04 3.02 9.97
C PHE A 8 0.34 4.38 10.09
N ASN A 9 -1.00 4.41 10.08
CA ASN A 9 -1.75 5.67 10.21
C ASN A 9 -1.58 6.30 11.60
N GLU A 10 -1.56 5.48 12.65
CA GLU A 10 -1.39 5.92 14.04
C GLU A 10 0.03 6.47 14.28
N GLU A 11 1.03 5.88 13.61
CA GLU A 11 2.43 6.25 13.78
C GLU A 11 2.93 7.29 12.76
N LEU A 12 2.11 7.67 11.78
CA LEU A 12 2.52 8.56 10.70
C LEU A 12 3.02 9.92 11.22
N GLU A 13 2.36 10.48 12.23
CA GLU A 13 2.77 11.75 12.85
C GLU A 13 4.10 11.61 13.58
N ASN A 14 4.30 10.52 14.33
CA ASN A 14 5.55 10.22 15.04
C ASN A 14 6.71 10.03 14.07
N ILE A 15 6.51 9.22 13.02
CA ILE A 15 7.47 9.00 11.93
C ILE A 15 7.86 10.35 11.32
N THR A 16 6.87 11.16 10.92
CA THR A 16 7.09 12.46 10.29
C THR A 16 7.86 13.41 11.21
N LYS A 17 7.51 13.44 12.50
CA LYS A 17 8.21 14.25 13.51
C LYS A 17 9.66 13.81 13.66
N ASN A 18 9.91 12.51 13.78
CA ASN A 18 11.26 11.97 13.98
C ASN A 18 12.15 12.18 12.74
N ILE A 19 11.59 12.08 11.53
CA ILE A 19 12.32 12.44 10.30
C ILE A 19 12.73 13.92 10.33
N LYS A 20 11.80 14.82 10.66
CA LYS A 20 12.07 16.27 10.69
C LYS A 20 13.11 16.66 11.74
N LEU A 21 13.16 15.96 12.87
CA LEU A 21 14.13 16.21 13.94
C LEU A 21 15.50 15.58 13.66
N SER A 22 15.55 14.59 12.76
CA SER A 22 16.80 13.91 12.44
C SER A 22 17.76 14.78 11.63
N CYS A 23 19.05 14.66 11.90
CA CYS A 23 20.09 15.29 11.10
C CYS A 23 20.54 14.41 9.92
N PHE A 24 20.39 13.09 10.05
CA PHE A 24 20.57 12.14 8.96
C PHE A 24 19.76 10.86 9.23
N VAL A 25 19.54 10.08 8.17
CA VAL A 25 18.78 8.83 8.20
C VAL A 25 19.63 7.72 7.61
N GLY A 26 19.81 6.63 8.35
CA GLY A 26 20.32 5.36 7.83
C GLY A 26 19.17 4.56 7.22
N PHE A 27 19.41 3.90 6.09
CA PHE A 27 18.45 3.07 5.39
C PHE A 27 19.06 1.71 5.04
N ASP A 28 18.25 0.67 5.16
CA ASP A 28 18.55 -0.67 4.68
C ASP A 28 17.26 -1.35 4.19
N ALA A 29 17.35 -2.33 3.28
CA ALA A 29 16.17 -2.99 2.75
C ALA A 29 16.40 -4.47 2.44
N GLU A 30 15.34 -5.24 2.64
CA GLU A 30 15.27 -6.65 2.25
C GLU A 30 14.52 -6.80 0.92
N PHE A 31 14.97 -7.72 0.08
CA PHE A 31 14.47 -7.90 -1.27
C PHE A 31 14.00 -9.34 -1.52
N THR A 32 13.17 -9.53 -2.54
CA THR A 32 12.71 -10.87 -2.96
C THR A 32 13.75 -11.67 -3.75
N ALA A 33 14.86 -11.04 -4.16
CA ALA A 33 15.96 -11.68 -4.86
C ALA A 33 17.31 -11.07 -4.44
N ILE A 34 18.39 -11.86 -4.47
CA ILE A 34 19.74 -11.39 -4.15
C ILE A 34 20.48 -11.04 -5.44
N LEU A 35 21.21 -9.92 -5.43
CA LEU A 35 22.04 -9.45 -6.54
C LEU A 35 23.36 -10.26 -6.67
N ALA A 36 23.31 -11.60 -6.65
CA ALA A 36 24.49 -12.47 -6.63
C ALA A 36 24.67 -13.35 -7.89
N GLY A 37 23.79 -13.20 -8.89
CA GLY A 37 23.91 -13.89 -10.19
C GLY A 37 25.03 -13.35 -11.09
N GLU A 38 25.34 -14.08 -12.17
CA GLU A 38 26.35 -13.66 -13.16
C GLU A 38 26.09 -12.27 -13.77
N CYS A 39 24.83 -11.86 -13.83
CA CYS A 39 24.42 -10.54 -14.26
C CYS A 39 24.99 -9.40 -13.40
N PHE A 40 25.33 -9.67 -12.13
CA PHE A 40 25.88 -8.71 -11.18
C PHE A 40 27.41 -8.76 -11.08
N LYS A 41 28.05 -9.76 -11.70
CA LYS A 41 29.52 -9.84 -11.75
C LYS A 41 30.06 -8.71 -12.63
N HIS A 42 31.18 -8.13 -12.20
CA HIS A 42 31.91 -7.16 -13.00
C HIS A 42 32.53 -7.86 -14.22
N ARG A 43 32.27 -7.35 -15.42
CA ARG A 43 32.94 -7.81 -16.64
C ARG A 43 33.92 -6.74 -17.09
N LEU A 44 35.10 -7.19 -17.50
CA LEU A 44 36.24 -6.32 -17.83
C LEU A 44 35.96 -5.31 -18.95
N PHE A 45 35.02 -5.64 -19.85
CA PHE A 45 34.73 -4.88 -21.07
C PHE A 45 33.40 -4.13 -21.05
N ASP A 46 32.65 -4.19 -19.95
CA ASP A 46 31.38 -3.45 -19.86
C ASP A 46 31.65 -1.97 -19.60
N SER A 47 30.94 -1.09 -20.31
CA SER A 47 30.84 0.31 -19.87
C SER A 47 29.96 0.42 -18.62
N ASN A 48 30.03 1.57 -17.95
CA ASN A 48 29.12 1.87 -16.83
C ASN A 48 27.64 1.79 -17.26
N LYS A 49 27.35 2.15 -18.51
CA LYS A 49 26.00 2.08 -19.08
C LYS A 49 25.55 0.64 -19.26
N ASP A 50 26.38 -0.22 -19.85
CA ASP A 50 26.05 -1.63 -20.06
C ASP A 50 25.80 -2.35 -18.73
N ARG A 51 26.60 -2.02 -17.72
CA ARG A 51 26.44 -2.53 -16.36
C ARG A 51 25.12 -2.05 -15.75
N TYR A 52 24.81 -0.76 -15.83
CA TYR A 52 23.56 -0.22 -15.33
C TYR A 52 22.35 -0.85 -16.00
N ASP A 53 22.34 -0.91 -17.35
CA ASP A 53 21.20 -1.42 -18.11
C ASP A 53 20.95 -2.91 -17.80
N ARG A 54 22.02 -3.71 -17.65
CA ARG A 54 21.90 -5.11 -17.23
C ARG A 54 21.38 -5.25 -15.79
N MET A 55 21.92 -4.49 -14.85
CA MET A 55 21.46 -4.54 -13.45
C MET A 55 20.01 -4.10 -13.34
N LYS A 56 19.63 -3.02 -14.03
CA LYS A 56 18.27 -2.48 -14.04
C LYS A 56 17.25 -3.52 -14.48
N ASN A 57 17.53 -4.28 -15.54
CA ASN A 57 16.61 -5.30 -16.07
C ASN A 57 16.33 -6.44 -15.08
N GLU A 58 17.31 -6.79 -14.23
CA GLU A 58 17.12 -7.83 -13.22
C GLU A 58 16.52 -7.26 -11.93
N VAL A 59 16.97 -6.08 -11.51
CA VAL A 59 16.42 -5.37 -10.34
C VAL A 59 14.95 -4.98 -10.55
N SER A 60 14.52 -4.70 -11.77
CA SER A 60 13.12 -4.35 -12.06
C SER A 60 12.13 -5.50 -11.86
N LYS A 61 12.62 -6.75 -11.73
CA LYS A 61 11.78 -7.94 -11.51
C LYS A 61 11.55 -8.26 -10.04
N MET A 62 12.36 -7.68 -9.15
CA MET A 62 12.30 -7.91 -7.71
C MET A 62 11.69 -6.71 -6.99
N ILE A 63 11.20 -6.94 -5.78
CA ILE A 63 10.61 -5.89 -4.94
C ILE A 63 11.26 -5.87 -3.56
N MET A 64 11.09 -4.75 -2.87
CA MET A 64 11.44 -4.63 -1.46
C MET A 64 10.33 -5.27 -0.61
N THR A 65 10.71 -6.15 0.31
CA THR A 65 9.79 -6.77 1.27
C THR A 65 9.77 -5.99 2.59
N GLN A 66 10.89 -5.37 2.94
CA GLN A 66 11.07 -4.63 4.18
C GLN A 66 12.04 -3.46 3.96
N VAL A 67 11.76 -2.35 4.63
CA VAL A 67 12.62 -1.16 4.66
C VAL A 67 12.90 -0.77 6.11
N GLY A 68 14.17 -0.78 6.50
CA GLY A 68 14.64 -0.24 7.77
C GLY A 68 15.03 1.23 7.62
N LEU A 69 14.51 2.10 8.48
CA LEU A 69 14.91 3.50 8.61
C LEU A 69 15.38 3.78 10.03
N THR A 70 16.60 4.28 10.19
CA THR A 70 17.10 4.76 11.48
C THR A 70 17.34 6.26 11.41
N MET A 71 16.55 7.01 12.16
CA MET A 71 16.61 8.46 12.23
C MET A 71 17.52 8.87 13.38
N PHE A 72 18.59 9.60 13.09
CA PHE A 72 19.56 10.03 14.10
C PHE A 72 19.32 11.49 14.47
N GLN A 73 19.09 11.75 15.75
CA GLN A 73 18.87 13.08 16.32
C GLN A 73 20.03 13.39 17.26
N TYR A 74 20.65 14.57 17.12
CA TYR A 74 21.75 14.98 17.99
C TYR A 74 21.22 15.73 19.22
N ASP A 75 21.45 15.20 20.42
CA ASP A 75 21.12 15.86 21.68
C ASP A 75 22.30 16.69 22.16
N ARG A 76 22.20 18.02 22.00
CA ARG A 76 23.25 18.97 22.40
C ARG A 76 23.53 18.98 23.90
N ASN A 77 22.54 18.62 24.75
CA ASN A 77 22.74 18.63 26.19
C ASN A 77 23.55 17.42 26.66
N ARG A 78 23.43 16.30 25.93
CA ARG A 78 24.13 15.04 26.23
C ARG A 78 25.38 14.82 25.40
N ASP A 79 25.54 15.59 24.32
CA ASP A 79 26.61 15.44 23.33
C ASP A 79 26.63 14.03 22.70
N ASP A 80 25.43 13.50 22.39
CA ASP A 80 25.26 12.18 21.80
C ASP A 80 24.18 12.16 20.71
N TYR A 81 24.09 11.02 20.02
CA TYR A 81 23.04 10.75 19.05
C TYR A 81 21.99 9.80 19.62
N VAL A 82 20.73 10.20 19.51
CA VAL A 82 19.57 9.34 19.74
C VAL A 82 19.12 8.76 18.40
N ALA A 83 19.14 7.43 18.31
CA ALA A 83 18.70 6.70 17.13
C ALA A 83 17.27 6.19 17.31
N VAL A 84 16.38 6.53 16.38
CA VAL A 84 15.00 6.03 16.34
C VAL A 84 14.81 5.15 15.11
N GLY A 85 14.68 3.85 15.34
CA GLY A 85 14.55 2.85 14.29
C GLY A 85 13.11 2.47 13.96
N TYR A 86 12.79 2.39 12.68
CA TYR A 86 11.53 1.92 12.12
C TYR A 86 11.79 0.84 11.08
N THR A 87 10.92 -0.17 11.06
CA THR A 87 11.00 -1.29 10.12
C THR A 87 9.66 -1.41 9.42
N PHE A 88 9.59 -0.94 8.18
CA PHE A 88 8.39 -0.95 7.36
C PHE A 88 8.30 -2.28 6.62
N HIS A 89 7.24 -3.04 6.84
CA HIS A 89 6.93 -4.22 6.04
C HIS A 89 6.08 -3.78 4.86
N LEU A 90 6.52 -4.09 3.65
CA LEU A 90 5.86 -3.68 2.41
C LEU A 90 5.16 -4.89 1.80
N CYS A 91 4.06 -4.67 1.08
CA CYS A 91 3.47 -5.72 0.25
C CYS A 91 3.18 -5.18 -1.16
N PRO A 92 3.38 -6.01 -2.20
CA PRO A 92 2.81 -5.72 -3.50
C PRO A 92 1.29 -5.77 -3.40
N GLN A 93 0.61 -4.98 -4.23
CA GLN A 93 -0.85 -4.87 -4.18
C GLN A 93 -1.51 -5.06 -5.54
N VAL A 94 -2.78 -5.48 -5.45
CA VAL A 94 -3.74 -5.45 -6.54
C VAL A 94 -4.73 -4.34 -6.26
N PHE A 95 -4.88 -3.38 -7.18
CA PHE A 95 -5.79 -2.26 -7.03
C PHE A 95 -6.31 -1.74 -8.37
N GLY A 96 -7.60 -1.94 -8.64
CA GLY A 96 -8.17 -1.66 -9.96
C GLY A 96 -7.48 -2.52 -11.02
N ASP A 97 -7.01 -1.90 -12.10
CA ASP A 97 -6.25 -2.57 -13.15
C ASP A 97 -4.75 -2.72 -12.86
N ILE A 98 -4.30 -2.32 -11.67
CA ILE A 98 -2.92 -2.55 -11.22
C ILE A 98 -2.85 -3.95 -10.60
N ASP A 99 -1.99 -4.77 -11.17
CA ASP A 99 -1.59 -6.08 -10.65
C ASP A 99 -0.06 -6.17 -10.62
N GLN A 100 0.53 -5.97 -9.44
CA GLN A 100 1.97 -5.97 -9.27
C GLN A 100 2.53 -7.40 -9.25
N SER A 101 3.36 -7.71 -10.24
CA SER A 101 4.06 -9.00 -10.35
C SER A 101 5.55 -8.86 -10.05
N PHE A 102 6.11 -9.92 -9.46
CA PHE A 102 7.52 -9.95 -9.06
C PHE A 102 8.04 -11.39 -9.01
N ILE A 103 9.36 -11.54 -8.99
CA ILE A 103 10.02 -12.83 -8.75
C ILE A 103 10.45 -12.97 -7.30
N PHE A 104 10.37 -14.18 -6.77
CA PHE A 104 10.98 -14.54 -5.48
C PHE A 104 12.04 -15.63 -5.72
N GLN A 105 13.30 -15.31 -5.46
CA GLN A 105 14.39 -16.25 -5.66
C GLN A 105 14.47 -17.22 -4.47
N ALA A 106 14.51 -18.52 -4.76
CA ALA A 106 14.54 -19.56 -3.72
C ALA A 106 15.73 -19.43 -2.75
N SER A 107 16.90 -19.02 -3.22
CA SER A 107 18.06 -18.78 -2.35
C SER A 107 17.84 -17.62 -1.38
N THR A 108 17.17 -16.56 -1.82
CA THR A 108 16.79 -15.41 -0.99
C THR A 108 15.74 -15.81 0.03
N LEU A 109 14.74 -16.58 -0.39
CA LEU A 109 13.74 -17.12 0.52
C LEU A 109 14.40 -17.95 1.64
N ASN A 110 15.32 -18.85 1.30
CA ASN A 110 16.07 -19.63 2.28
C ASN A 110 16.93 -18.75 3.21
N PHE A 111 17.57 -17.71 2.68
CA PHE A 111 18.33 -16.74 3.48
C PHE A 111 17.43 -16.02 4.49
N LEU A 112 16.31 -15.47 4.04
CA LEU A 112 15.34 -14.77 4.89
C LEU A 112 14.76 -15.70 5.97
N CYS A 113 14.44 -16.95 5.63
CA CYS A 113 14.01 -17.96 6.61
C CYS A 113 15.07 -18.21 7.70
N LYS A 114 16.36 -18.29 7.34
CA LYS A 114 17.45 -18.47 8.31
C LYS A 114 17.58 -17.30 9.29
N HIS A 115 17.19 -16.10 8.86
CA HIS A 115 17.18 -14.90 9.69
C HIS A 115 15.82 -14.61 10.33
N ASN A 116 14.92 -15.60 10.38
CA ASN A 116 13.59 -15.50 10.99
C ASN A 116 12.72 -14.37 10.41
N PHE A 117 12.87 -14.09 9.11
CA PHE A 117 12.01 -13.12 8.42
C PHE A 117 10.53 -13.55 8.55
N ASN A 118 9.69 -12.61 8.96
CA ASN A 118 8.27 -12.89 9.16
C ASN A 118 7.48 -12.64 7.87
N PHE A 119 7.31 -13.69 7.08
CA PHE A 119 6.54 -13.63 5.82
C PHE A 119 5.08 -13.22 6.02
N ASN A 120 4.47 -13.46 7.19
CA ASN A 120 3.11 -13.01 7.44
C ASN A 120 3.02 -11.48 7.51
N LYS A 121 4.07 -10.80 8.02
CA LYS A 121 4.13 -9.34 7.99
C LYS A 121 4.31 -8.79 6.57
N PHE A 122 5.01 -9.53 5.71
CA PHE A 122 5.13 -9.20 4.29
C PHE A 122 3.81 -9.42 3.52
N THR A 123 3.15 -10.57 3.69
CA THR A 123 1.98 -10.93 2.85
C THR A 123 0.64 -10.45 3.40
N TYR A 124 0.39 -10.58 4.71
CA TYR A 124 -0.91 -10.30 5.31
C TYR A 124 -1.01 -8.92 5.97
N GLU A 125 0.12 -8.36 6.41
CA GLU A 125 0.14 -7.10 7.15
C GLU A 125 0.92 -6.00 6.44
N GLY A 126 1.55 -6.30 5.30
CA GLY A 126 2.41 -5.37 4.61
C GLY A 126 1.68 -4.10 4.20
N LEU A 127 2.44 -3.02 4.10
CA LEU A 127 1.98 -1.75 3.61
C LEU A 127 1.86 -1.81 2.08
N PRO A 128 0.67 -1.60 1.52
CA PRO A 128 0.52 -1.48 0.09
C PRO A 128 1.20 -0.20 -0.39
N TYR A 129 1.84 -0.24 -1.56
CA TYR A 129 2.51 0.91 -2.16
C TYR A 129 2.26 1.00 -3.67
N LEU A 130 2.29 2.22 -4.19
CA LEU A 130 2.26 2.50 -5.63
C LEU A 130 3.54 3.25 -6.00
N SER A 131 4.10 2.89 -7.15
CA SER A 131 5.07 3.72 -7.84
C SER A 131 4.41 5.01 -8.32
N LYS A 132 5.23 6.00 -8.71
CA LYS A 132 4.72 7.27 -9.22
C LYS A 132 3.91 7.11 -10.51
N ALA A 133 4.27 6.15 -11.36
CA ALA A 133 3.56 5.87 -12.60
C ALA A 133 2.17 5.28 -12.33
N GLU A 134 2.11 4.30 -11.43
CA GLU A 134 0.87 3.68 -10.95
C GLU A 134 -0.06 4.67 -10.26
N GLU A 135 0.47 5.50 -9.35
CA GLU A 135 -0.31 6.56 -8.69
C GLU A 135 -0.92 7.52 -9.73
N ASN A 136 -0.11 7.97 -10.69
CA ASN A 136 -0.58 8.86 -11.75
C ASN A 136 -1.67 8.22 -12.62
N HIS A 137 -1.53 6.92 -12.93
CA HIS A 137 -2.52 6.15 -13.67
C HIS A 137 -3.87 6.11 -12.94
N ILE A 138 -3.88 5.75 -11.66
CA ILE A 138 -5.10 5.76 -10.83
C ILE A 138 -5.70 7.16 -10.72
N ARG A 139 -4.88 8.21 -10.57
CA ARG A 139 -5.36 9.59 -10.55
C ARG A 139 -6.01 10.01 -11.87
N GLN A 140 -5.53 9.52 -13.01
CA GLN A 140 -6.17 9.76 -14.30
C GLN A 140 -7.52 9.03 -14.40
N GLN A 141 -7.61 7.79 -13.93
CA GLN A 141 -8.88 7.06 -13.88
C GLN A 141 -9.92 7.74 -12.99
N LEU A 142 -9.50 8.30 -11.86
CA LEU A 142 -10.38 9.12 -11.00
C LEU A 142 -10.91 10.35 -11.74
N LYS A 143 -10.03 11.09 -12.44
CA LYS A 143 -10.42 12.27 -13.22
C LYS A 143 -11.37 11.92 -14.36
N ASN A 144 -11.11 10.80 -15.03
CA ASN A 144 -11.89 10.33 -16.17
C ASN A 144 -13.14 9.52 -15.74
N LYS A 145 -13.36 9.32 -14.44
CA LYS A 145 -14.44 8.53 -13.83
C LYS A 145 -14.48 7.06 -14.25
N THR A 146 -13.36 6.49 -14.70
CA THR A 146 -13.26 5.08 -15.11
C THR A 146 -12.82 4.15 -13.97
N LEU A 147 -12.34 4.69 -12.85
CA LEU A 147 -11.87 3.87 -11.72
C LEU A 147 -12.97 2.95 -11.17
N PHE A 148 -14.22 3.44 -11.10
CA PHE A 148 -15.33 2.66 -10.59
C PHE A 148 -15.57 1.39 -11.41
N ASP A 149 -15.69 1.53 -12.72
CA ASP A 149 -15.90 0.40 -13.63
C ASP A 149 -14.74 -0.59 -13.54
N ASN A 150 -13.50 -0.10 -13.49
CA ASN A 150 -12.32 -0.95 -13.32
C ASN A 150 -12.35 -1.75 -12.01
N LEU A 151 -12.69 -1.10 -10.88
CA LEU A 151 -12.77 -1.76 -9.58
C LEU A 151 -13.89 -2.80 -9.53
N ILE A 152 -15.04 -2.53 -10.15
CA ILE A 152 -16.14 -3.51 -10.28
C ILE A 152 -15.69 -4.72 -11.09
N ASN A 153 -15.05 -4.50 -12.25
CA ASN A 153 -14.62 -5.58 -13.13
C ASN A 153 -13.54 -6.50 -12.52
N THR A 154 -12.73 -5.98 -11.59
CA THR A 154 -11.71 -6.76 -10.88
C THR A 154 -12.18 -7.29 -9.52
N MET A 155 -13.42 -7.04 -9.15
CA MET A 155 -13.96 -7.46 -7.87
C MET A 155 -14.12 -8.98 -7.81
N GLU A 156 -13.74 -9.58 -6.69
CA GLU A 156 -14.00 -11.00 -6.45
C GLU A 156 -15.49 -11.26 -6.14
N MET A 157 -15.97 -12.49 -6.40
CA MET A 157 -17.36 -12.91 -6.14
C MET A 157 -17.85 -12.59 -4.71
N ALA A 158 -16.96 -12.64 -3.71
CA ALA A 158 -17.31 -12.31 -2.33
C ALA A 158 -17.63 -10.81 -2.16
N GLY A 159 -16.88 -9.94 -2.85
CA GLY A 159 -17.15 -8.51 -2.90
C GLY A 159 -18.47 -8.21 -3.61
N GLU A 160 -18.74 -8.88 -4.73
CA GLU A 160 -19.98 -8.69 -5.50
C GLU A 160 -21.22 -9.03 -4.67
N LYS A 161 -21.17 -10.15 -3.93
CA LYS A 161 -22.24 -10.54 -3.01
C LYS A 161 -22.50 -9.47 -1.96
N LYS A 162 -21.44 -8.93 -1.33
CA LYS A 162 -21.58 -7.84 -0.35
C LYS A 162 -22.15 -6.58 -0.99
N LEU A 163 -21.72 -6.21 -2.20
CA LEU A 163 -22.27 -5.06 -2.92
C LEU A 163 -23.78 -5.23 -3.14
N GLN A 164 -24.18 -6.41 -3.61
CA GLN A 164 -25.58 -6.73 -3.83
C GLN A 164 -26.40 -6.74 -2.52
N GLU A 165 -25.82 -7.20 -1.40
CA GLU A 165 -26.43 -7.11 -0.07
C GLU A 165 -26.67 -5.65 0.34
N TYR A 166 -25.68 -4.77 0.16
CA TYR A 166 -25.84 -3.34 0.44
C TYR A 166 -26.92 -2.70 -0.44
N CYS A 167 -26.90 -2.94 -1.75
CA CYS A 167 -27.93 -2.44 -2.67
C CYS A 167 -29.33 -2.97 -2.32
N SER A 168 -29.43 -4.22 -1.85
CA SER A 168 -30.71 -4.79 -1.42
C SER A 168 -31.24 -4.13 -0.15
N LYS A 169 -30.35 -3.80 0.80
CA LYS A 169 -30.72 -3.02 2.00
C LYS A 169 -31.23 -1.63 1.64
N VAL A 170 -30.53 -0.94 0.73
CA VAL A 170 -30.95 0.38 0.22
C VAL A 170 -32.30 0.29 -0.47
N SER A 171 -32.52 -0.71 -1.33
CA SER A 171 -33.80 -0.88 -2.03
C SER A 171 -34.99 -1.12 -1.09
N LYS A 172 -34.79 -1.88 0.00
CA LYS A 172 -35.82 -2.10 1.02
C LYS A 172 -36.12 -0.80 1.76
N TRP A 173 -35.07 -0.12 2.22
CA TRP A 173 -35.19 1.16 2.93
C TRP A 173 -35.92 2.23 2.11
N ILE A 174 -35.69 2.33 0.80
CA ILE A 174 -36.44 3.28 -0.07
C ILE A 174 -37.94 2.98 -0.12
N THR A 175 -38.33 1.72 0.09
CA THR A 175 -39.74 1.28 0.04
C THR A 175 -40.42 1.42 1.40
N ASP A 176 -39.65 1.39 2.49
CA ASP A 176 -40.13 1.55 3.86
C ASP A 176 -40.19 3.06 4.20
N ASP A 177 -41.37 3.57 4.54
CA ASP A 177 -41.63 5.02 4.77
C ASP A 177 -41.33 5.46 6.23
N GLU A 178 -40.47 4.74 6.94
CA GLU A 178 -40.30 4.90 8.40
C GLU A 178 -39.10 5.78 8.80
N GLU A 179 -37.99 5.75 8.06
CA GLU A 179 -36.75 6.47 8.44
C GLU A 179 -36.12 7.22 7.25
N ASP A 180 -35.75 8.48 7.46
CA ASP A 180 -35.10 9.33 6.43
C ASP A 180 -33.63 8.96 6.16
N THR A 181 -33.00 8.08 6.95
CA THR A 181 -31.56 7.81 6.86
C THR A 181 -31.22 6.35 7.14
N LEU A 182 -30.42 5.74 6.26
CA LEU A 182 -29.88 4.38 6.42
C LEU A 182 -28.37 4.41 6.71
N TYR A 183 -27.95 3.68 7.73
CA TYR A 183 -26.53 3.46 8.03
C TYR A 183 -26.05 2.11 7.48
N LEU A 184 -24.97 2.14 6.69
CA LEU A 184 -24.30 0.95 6.19
C LEU A 184 -22.90 0.83 6.80
N ASP A 185 -22.66 -0.28 7.50
CA ASP A 185 -21.32 -0.64 7.96
C ASP A 185 -20.53 -1.27 6.81
N VAL A 186 -19.66 -0.48 6.18
CA VAL A 186 -18.85 -0.87 5.03
C VAL A 186 -17.38 -1.01 5.44
N GLU A 187 -16.89 -2.25 5.36
CA GLU A 187 -15.64 -2.72 5.97
C GLU A 187 -14.37 -1.98 5.50
N ASN A 188 -14.31 -1.61 4.22
CA ASN A 188 -13.09 -1.14 3.56
C ASN A 188 -13.37 0.17 2.78
N PRO A 189 -12.47 1.18 2.83
CA PRO A 189 -12.56 2.40 2.03
C PRO A 189 -12.84 2.20 0.53
N VAL A 190 -12.25 1.18 -0.09
CA VAL A 190 -12.46 0.82 -1.51
C VAL A 190 -13.89 0.36 -1.73
N MET A 191 -14.38 -0.57 -0.90
CA MET A 191 -15.76 -1.03 -0.96
C MET A 191 -16.74 0.13 -0.73
N ARG A 192 -16.40 1.05 0.17
CA ARG A 192 -17.19 2.25 0.43
C ARG A 192 -17.28 3.16 -0.79
N TYR A 193 -16.15 3.40 -1.46
CA TYR A 193 -16.13 4.14 -2.73
C TYR A 193 -17.04 3.47 -3.77
N ILE A 194 -16.97 2.14 -3.89
CA ILE A 194 -17.81 1.38 -4.83
C ILE A 194 -19.29 1.51 -4.48
N VAL A 195 -19.66 1.27 -3.23
CA VAL A 195 -21.05 1.40 -2.74
C VAL A 195 -21.60 2.81 -3.00
N HIS A 196 -20.81 3.86 -2.75
CA HIS A 196 -21.23 5.23 -3.04
C HIS A 196 -21.58 5.45 -4.52
N ASN A 197 -20.75 4.95 -5.43
CA ASN A 197 -20.96 5.12 -6.87
C ASN A 197 -22.12 4.26 -7.37
N GLU A 198 -22.17 2.99 -6.98
CA GLU A 198 -23.25 2.06 -7.35
C GLU A 198 -24.62 2.56 -6.88
N VAL A 199 -24.74 2.99 -5.62
CA VAL A 199 -26.00 3.51 -5.07
C VAL A 199 -26.44 4.77 -5.81
N ARG A 200 -25.52 5.70 -6.12
CA ARG A 200 -25.86 6.93 -6.86
C ARG A 200 -26.26 6.66 -8.30
N GLN A 201 -25.69 5.64 -8.94
CA GLN A 201 -26.07 5.22 -10.29
C GLN A 201 -27.45 4.53 -10.29
N ARG A 202 -27.68 3.63 -9.34
CA ARG A 202 -28.89 2.80 -9.26
C ARG A 202 -30.11 3.52 -8.66
N PHE A 203 -29.88 4.44 -7.73
CA PHE A 203 -30.90 5.18 -7.00
C PHE A 203 -30.62 6.70 -7.09
N PRO A 204 -31.00 7.38 -8.18
CA PRO A 204 -30.59 8.77 -8.43
C PRO A 204 -31.05 9.80 -7.38
N ASN A 205 -32.10 9.49 -6.62
CA ASN A 205 -32.64 10.35 -5.57
C ASN A 205 -31.99 10.11 -4.19
N VAL A 206 -31.08 9.13 -4.08
CA VAL A 206 -30.41 8.80 -2.82
C VAL A 206 -29.10 9.56 -2.71
N LEU A 207 -28.99 10.37 -1.67
CA LEU A 207 -27.78 11.07 -1.32
C LEU A 207 -26.94 10.19 -0.39
N THR A 208 -25.68 9.95 -0.77
CA THR A 208 -24.76 9.13 0.03
C THR A 208 -23.61 9.98 0.56
N THR A 209 -23.29 9.83 1.85
CA THR A 209 -22.20 10.54 2.53
C THR A 209 -21.44 9.59 3.45
N ASN A 210 -20.18 9.90 3.73
CA ASN A 210 -19.50 9.30 4.86
C ASN A 210 -20.09 9.93 6.14
N SER A 211 -20.51 9.12 7.10
CA SER A 211 -20.74 9.61 8.46
C SER A 211 -19.41 10.17 8.98
N LEU A 212 -19.42 11.43 9.44
CA LEU A 212 -18.23 12.09 9.98
C LEU A 212 -17.71 11.33 11.21
N GLY A 213 -16.51 10.73 11.10
CA GLY A 213 -15.68 10.30 12.23
C GLY A 213 -14.51 9.38 11.84
N PRO A 214 -13.28 9.50 12.41
CA PRO A 214 -12.71 10.55 13.25
C PRO A 214 -11.57 11.37 12.58
N TYR A 215 -11.47 11.42 11.24
CA TYR A 215 -10.39 12.19 10.59
C TYR A 215 -10.88 12.99 9.38
N ILE A 216 -11.44 14.18 9.66
CA ILE A 216 -11.36 15.34 8.77
C ILE A 216 -11.05 16.54 9.67
N GLN A 217 -9.79 16.96 9.70
CA GLN A 217 -9.41 18.30 10.15
C GLN A 217 -8.42 18.91 9.16
N ARG A 218 -8.89 20.01 8.56
CA ARG A 218 -8.24 21.01 7.67
C ARG A 218 -7.40 20.50 6.49
#